data_AF-A0A7W9GYC6-F1
#
_entry.id   AF-A0A7W9GYC6-F1
#
_cell.length_a   1.000
_cell.length_b   1.000
_cell.length_c   1.000
_cell.angle_alpha   90.00
_cell.angle_beta   90.00
_cell.angle_gamma   90.00
#
_symmetry.space_group_name_H-M   'P 1'
#
loop_
_entity.id
_entity.type
_entity.pdbx_description
1 polymer ?
#
loop_
_entity_poly.entity_id
_entity_poly.type
_entity_poly.pdbx_seq_one_letter_code
_entity_poly.pdbx_strand_id
1 'polypeptide(L)' 'MRLSQGLSVSEEGELVEYSRCRCGATWTKVFDGDGGKPEQPSR' A
#
# COMPACT_ATOMS: atom_id res chain seq x y z
N MET A 1 -11.34 -8.57 -0.29
CA MET A 1 -9.91 -8.34 -0.63
C MET A 1 -9.06 -8.81 0.54
N ARG A 2 -7.92 -9.46 0.30
CA ARG A 2 -6.99 -9.87 1.36
C ARG A 2 -5.68 -9.11 1.15
N LEU A 3 -5.43 -8.11 1.98
CA LEU A 3 -4.20 -7.34 1.95
C LEU A 3 -3.08 -8.17 2.62
N SER A 4 -1.87 -8.13 2.06
CA SER A 4 -0.71 -8.82 2.64
C SER A 4 -0.33 -8.19 3.98
N GLN A 5 0.55 -8.87 4.72
CA GLN A 5 1.09 -8.33 5.97
C GLN A 5 1.77 -6.98 5.68
N GLY A 6 1.25 -5.90 6.27
CA GLY A 6 1.77 -4.54 6.05
C GLY A 6 0.95 -3.67 5.09
N LEU A 7 -0.20 -4.11 4.58
CA LEU A 7 -1.08 -3.28 3.74
C LEU A 7 -2.45 -3.02 4.42
N SER A 8 -2.96 -1.78 4.34
CA SER A 8 -4.33 -1.38 4.72
C SER A 8 -4.97 -0.47 3.68
N VAL A 9 -6.28 -0.23 3.81
CA VAL A 9 -7.01 0.79 3.03
C VAL A 9 -7.54 1.86 3.99
N SER A 10 -7.38 3.15 3.67
CA SER A 10 -7.91 4.25 4.51
C SER A 10 -9.41 4.46 4.28
N GLU A 11 -10.04 5.32 5.09
CA GLU A 11 -11.46 5.67 4.92
C GLU A 11 -11.73 6.40 3.60
N GLU A 12 -10.72 7.09 3.07
CA GLU A 12 -10.73 7.78 1.77
C GLU A 12 -10.49 6.83 0.58
N GLY A 13 -10.22 5.54 0.84
CA GLY A 13 -10.01 4.53 -0.19
C GLY A 13 -8.56 4.43 -0.70
N GLU A 14 -7.62 5.08 -0.03
CA GLU A 14 -6.20 5.03 -0.37
C GLU A 14 -5.59 3.68 0.03
N LEU A 15 -4.67 3.15 -0.77
CA LEU A 15 -3.87 2.00 -0.36
C LEU A 15 -2.69 2.51 0.48
N VAL A 16 -2.54 1.95 1.67
CA VAL A 16 -1.49 2.32 2.62
C VAL A 16 -0.58 1.13 2.87
N GLU A 17 0.72 1.33 2.65
CA GLU A 17 1.77 0.36 2.93
C GLU A 17 2.58 0.77 4.15
N TYR A 18 2.66 -0.13 5.12
CA TYR A 18 3.47 -0.01 6.33
C TYR A 18 4.69 -0.90 6.21
N SER A 19 5.82 -0.33 6.59
CA SER A 19 7.08 -1.04 6.60
C SER A 19 7.91 -0.67 7.81
N ARG A 20 8.74 -1.62 8.26
CA ARG A 20 9.57 -1.48 9.45
C ARG A 20 10.94 -2.12 9.22
N CYS A 21 12.02 -1.39 9.49
CA CYS A 21 13.37 -1.97 9.50
C CYS A 21 13.61 -2.72 10.82
N ARG A 22 14.60 -3.61 10.80
CA ARG A 22 15.15 -4.23 12.02
C ARG A 22 15.76 -3.20 13.00
N CYS A 23 16.08 -2.00 12.50
CA CYS A 23 16.56 -0.86 13.29
C CYS A 23 15.46 -0.13 14.09
N GLY A 24 14.19 -0.52 13.95
CA GLY A 24 13.06 0.08 14.66
C GLY A 24 12.35 1.22 13.94
N ALA A 25 12.97 1.81 12.92
CA ALA A 25 12.32 2.82 12.07
C ALA A 25 11.13 2.22 11.31
N THR A 26 10.09 3.04 11.17
CA THR A 26 8.85 2.71 10.46
C THR A 26 8.60 3.74 9.37
N TRP A 27 8.15 3.31 8.21
CA TRP A 27 7.73 4.17 7.12
C TRP A 27 6.36 3.76 6.59
N THR A 28 5.61 4.75 6.14
CA THR A 28 4.31 4.57 5.52
C THR A 28 4.34 5.18 4.12
N LYS A 29 3.83 4.43 3.14
CA LYS A 29 3.64 4.90 1.78
C LYS A 29 2.16 4.89 1.46
N VAL A 30 1.65 6.04 1.02
CA VAL A 30 0.25 6.19 0.58
C VAL A 30 0.25 6.17 -0.94
N PHE A 31 -0.66 5.39 -1.51
CA PHE A 31 -0.91 5.34 -2.94
C PHE A 31 -2.31 5.91 -3.18
N ASP A 32 -2.36 7.05 -3.85
CA ASP A 32 -3.62 7.66 -4.29
C ASP A 32 -4.35 6.68 -5.20
N GLY A 33 -5.57 6.32 -4.82
CA GLY A 33 -6.45 5.45 -5.61
C GLY A 33 -7.07 6.17 -6.81
N ASP A 34 -6.33 7.10 -7.44
CA ASP A 34 -6.84 8.00 -8.48
C ASP A 34 -7.05 7.26 -9.80
N GLY A 35 -8.05 6.37 -9.84
CA GLY A 35 -8.66 5.78 -11.04
C GLY A 35 -7.74 5.05 -12.04
N GLY A 36 -6.43 5.01 -11.79
CA GLY A 36 -5.44 4.41 -12.65
C GLY A 36 -5.68 2.92 -12.69
N LYS A 37 -5.93 2.39 -13.90
CA LYS A 37 -6.01 0.94 -14.10
C LYS A 37 -4.79 0.31 -13.41
N PRO A 38 -4.98 -0.76 -12.62
CA PRO A 38 -3.85 -1.47 -12.04
C PRO A 38 -2.86 -1.80 -13.16
N GLU A 39 -1.58 -1.53 -12.92
CA GLU A 39 -0.53 -1.86 -13.89
C GLU A 39 -0.70 -3.32 -14.28
N GLN A 40 -0.98 -3.55 -15.56
CA GLN A 40 -1.18 -4.91 -16.04
C GLN A 40 0.17 -5.62 -15.92
N PRO A 41 0.23 -6.84 -15.36
CA PRO A 41 1.47 -7.58 -15.28
C PRO A 41 2.01 -7.75 -16.70
N SER A 42 3.19 -7.19 -16.97
CA SER A 42 3.91 -7.43 -18.22
C SER A 42 4.27 -8.91 -18.25
N ARG A 43 3.69 -9.63 -19.22
CA ARG A 43 4.00 -11.04 -19.49
C ARG A 43 5.31 -11.17 -20.26
#